data_AF-A0A7S2VP32-F1
#
_entry.id   AF-A0A7S2VP32-F1
#
_cell.length_a   1.000
_cell.length_b   1.000
_cell.length_c   1.000
_cell.angle_alpha   90.00
_cell.angle_beta   90.00
_cell.angle_gamma   90.00
#
_symmetry.space_group_name_H-M   'P 1'
#
loop_
_entity.id
_entity.type
_entity.pdbx_description
1 polymer ?
#
loop_
_entity_poly.entity_id
_entity_poly.type
_entity_poly.pdbx_seq_one_letter_code
_entity_poly.pdbx_strand_id
1 'polypeptide(L)'
;RTKDIGLFRVDCKRMQETLLPSPQRCNMLLAEYIPRLAMQKQAELAAEVQAHNESLSQYPNNVDEYVEFNVNLGKIDAELPGLEKRYVEMQEMVDIISQYGIRVDNDARKAFSDLASAKSQLNVQVTNGKERADTDASHFSRALESDIPELDSRVKDQQKRLETPDFSDTEKMSGENRHGVLALLKEIEENVKKA
;
A
#
# COMPACT_ATOMS: atom_id res chain seq x y z
N ARG A 1 42.32 -36.84 -18.20
CA ARG A 1 43.40 -36.08 -18.90
C ARG A 1 44.73 -36.58 -18.34
N THR A 2 45.70 -36.98 -19.17
CA THR A 2 47.02 -37.41 -18.70
C THR A 2 47.88 -36.18 -18.42
N LYS A 3 48.53 -36.13 -17.26
CA LYS A 3 49.41 -35.02 -16.87
C LYS A 3 50.77 -35.59 -16.48
N ASP A 4 51.82 -35.04 -17.07
CA ASP A 4 53.20 -35.45 -16.79
C ASP A 4 53.74 -34.60 -15.65
N ILE A 5 54.33 -35.25 -14.64
CA ILE A 5 54.92 -34.64 -13.44
C ILE A 5 56.33 -35.21 -13.31
N GLY A 6 57.32 -34.46 -13.81
CA GLY A 6 58.72 -34.90 -13.84
C GLY A 6 58.90 -36.16 -14.70
N LEU A 7 59.37 -37.25 -14.09
CA LEU A 7 59.55 -38.56 -14.75
C LEU A 7 58.27 -39.42 -14.79
N PHE A 8 57.19 -39.02 -14.12
CA PHE A 8 55.97 -39.81 -14.00
C PHE A 8 54.84 -39.26 -14.89
N ARG A 9 54.10 -40.17 -15.53
CA ARG A 9 52.89 -39.86 -16.29
C ARG A 9 51.66 -40.34 -15.53
N VAL A 10 50.85 -39.40 -15.05
CA VAL A 10 49.65 -39.71 -14.29
C VAL A 10 48.45 -39.78 -15.23
N ASP A 11 47.80 -40.94 -15.31
CA ASP A 11 46.53 -41.10 -16.01
C ASP A 11 45.33 -40.93 -15.07
N CYS A 12 44.69 -39.76 -15.18
CA CYS A 12 43.50 -39.42 -14.41
C CYS A 12 42.19 -39.84 -15.08
N LYS A 13 42.18 -40.63 -16.17
CA LYS A 13 40.93 -41.01 -16.86
C LYS A 13 39.95 -41.78 -15.96
N ARG A 14 40.42 -42.87 -15.32
CA ARG A 14 39.59 -43.65 -14.39
C ARG A 14 39.10 -42.84 -13.20
N MET A 15 39.95 -41.95 -12.68
CA MET A 15 39.59 -41.05 -11.58
C MET A 15 38.49 -40.07 -12.02
N GLN A 16 38.60 -39.49 -13.21
CA GLN A 16 37.57 -38.64 -13.78
C GLN A 16 36.26 -39.40 -14.01
N GLU A 17 36.30 -40.59 -14.61
CA GLU A 17 35.12 -41.43 -14.84
C GLU A 17 34.40 -41.81 -13.55
N THR A 18 35.16 -42.02 -12.47
CA THR A 18 34.59 -42.36 -11.15
C THR A 18 34.03 -41.13 -10.44
N LEU A 19 34.68 -39.96 -10.58
CA LEU A 19 34.31 -38.75 -9.84
C LEU A 19 33.29 -37.87 -10.57
N LEU A 20 33.27 -37.81 -11.90
CA LEU A 20 32.32 -37.04 -12.72
C LEU A 20 30.82 -37.32 -12.48
N PRO A 21 30.37 -38.57 -12.27
CA PRO A 21 28.93 -38.85 -12.10
C PRO A 21 28.35 -38.23 -10.82
N SER A 22 29.15 -38.04 -9.76
CA SER A 22 28.68 -37.42 -8.52
C SER A 22 28.27 -35.94 -8.67
N PRO A 23 29.13 -35.02 -9.17
CA PRO A 23 28.76 -33.63 -9.40
C PRO A 23 27.74 -33.47 -10.53
N GLN A 24 27.72 -34.36 -11.54
CA GLN A 24 26.65 -34.37 -12.54
C GLN A 24 25.29 -34.65 -11.92
N ARG A 25 25.21 -35.63 -11.00
CA ARG A 25 23.97 -35.93 -10.26
C ARG A 25 23.54 -34.77 -9.39
N CYS A 26 24.46 -34.13 -8.67
CA CYS A 26 24.14 -32.94 -7.88
C CYS A 26 23.63 -31.79 -8.76
N ASN A 27 24.25 -31.56 -9.91
CA ASN A 27 23.85 -30.52 -10.84
C ASN A 27 22.46 -30.80 -11.44
N MET A 28 22.15 -32.05 -11.78
CA MET A 28 20.80 -32.44 -12.20
C MET A 28 19.74 -32.18 -11.12
N LEU A 29 20.04 -32.51 -9.87
CA LEU A 29 19.12 -32.26 -8.75
C LEU A 29 18.90 -30.76 -8.51
N LEU A 30 19.96 -29.95 -8.61
CA LEU A 30 19.86 -28.49 -8.52
C LEU A 30 19.06 -27.91 -9.68
N ALA A 31 19.26 -28.43 -10.89
CA ALA A 31 18.53 -28.02 -12.08
C ALA A 31 17.02 -28.29 -12.00
N GLU A 32 16.61 -29.29 -11.23
CA GLU A 32 15.20 -29.58 -10.96
C GLU A 32 14.65 -28.75 -9.78
N TYR A 33 15.43 -28.62 -8.71
CA TYR A 33 14.96 -28.02 -7.46
C TYR A 33 14.88 -26.49 -7.52
N ILE A 34 15.87 -25.82 -8.13
CA ILE A 34 15.94 -24.35 -8.18
C ILE A 34 14.71 -23.76 -8.91
N PRO A 35 14.32 -24.22 -10.12
CA PRO A 35 13.12 -23.71 -10.78
C PRO A 35 11.84 -23.92 -9.98
N ARG A 36 11.71 -25.08 -9.33
CA ARG A 36 10.54 -25.40 -8.50
C ARG A 36 10.44 -24.45 -7.31
N LEU A 37 11.55 -24.19 -6.63
CA LEU A 37 11.61 -23.25 -5.51
C LEU A 37 11.32 -21.82 -5.97
N ALA A 38 11.89 -21.40 -7.10
CA ALA A 38 11.64 -20.08 -7.69
C ALA A 38 10.16 -19.89 -8.03
N MET A 39 9.51 -20.89 -8.64
CA MET A 39 8.07 -20.84 -8.95
C MET A 39 7.19 -20.79 -7.69
N GLN A 40 7.54 -21.52 -6.63
CA GLN A 40 6.81 -21.46 -5.37
C GLN A 40 6.90 -20.06 -4.75
N LYS A 41 8.13 -19.52 -4.68
CA LYS A 41 8.38 -18.16 -4.16
C LYS A 41 7.68 -17.11 -5.00
N GLN A 42 7.65 -17.30 -6.30
CA GLN A 42 6.93 -16.46 -7.24
C GLN A 42 5.43 -16.43 -6.96
N ALA A 43 4.81 -17.58 -6.76
CA ALA A 43 3.38 -17.66 -6.47
C ALA A 43 3.02 -17.02 -5.12
N GLU A 44 3.84 -17.24 -4.09
CA GLU A 44 3.70 -16.60 -2.78
C GLU A 44 3.77 -15.06 -2.90
N LEU A 45 4.80 -14.54 -3.57
CA LEU A 45 4.99 -13.10 -3.78
C LEU A 45 3.91 -12.48 -4.65
N ALA A 46 3.47 -13.17 -5.70
CA ALA A 46 2.43 -12.68 -6.60
C ALA A 46 1.08 -12.52 -5.89
N ALA A 47 0.69 -13.50 -5.07
CA ALA A 47 -0.55 -13.41 -4.30
C ALA A 47 -0.53 -12.21 -3.34
N GLU A 48 0.60 -11.97 -2.67
CA GLU A 48 0.76 -10.86 -1.73
C GLU A 48 0.76 -9.50 -2.44
N VAL A 49 1.55 -9.34 -3.52
CA VAL A 49 1.57 -8.11 -4.34
C VAL A 49 0.19 -7.81 -4.91
N GLN A 50 -0.53 -8.84 -5.38
CA GLN A 50 -1.85 -8.66 -5.93
C GLN A 50 -2.88 -8.25 -4.86
N ALA A 51 -2.84 -8.83 -3.66
CA ALA A 51 -3.69 -8.43 -2.56
C ALA A 51 -3.45 -6.97 -2.15
N HIS A 52 -2.18 -6.53 -2.10
CA HIS A 52 -1.85 -5.13 -1.83
C HIS A 52 -2.33 -4.18 -2.94
N ASN A 53 -2.16 -4.56 -4.22
CA ASN A 53 -2.68 -3.78 -5.35
C ASN A 53 -4.21 -3.68 -5.34
N GLU A 54 -4.92 -4.76 -5.00
CA GLU A 54 -6.39 -4.74 -4.88
C GLU A 54 -6.84 -3.82 -3.74
N SER A 55 -6.15 -3.87 -2.59
CA SER A 55 -6.41 -2.98 -1.45
C SER A 55 -6.17 -1.51 -1.78
N LEU A 56 -5.15 -1.19 -2.60
CA LEU A 56 -4.85 0.18 -3.02
C LEU A 56 -5.65 0.65 -4.23
N SER A 57 -6.29 -0.28 -4.96
CA SER A 57 -7.16 0.06 -6.08
C SER A 57 -8.57 0.47 -5.65
N GLN A 58 -9.00 0.14 -4.44
CA GLN A 58 -10.28 0.58 -3.88
C GLN A 58 -10.16 2.04 -3.43
N TYR A 59 -10.73 2.94 -4.23
CA TYR A 59 -10.71 4.36 -3.91
C TYR A 59 -11.84 4.71 -2.92
N PRO A 60 -11.52 5.39 -1.81
CA PRO A 60 -12.50 5.77 -0.80
C PRO A 60 -13.41 6.91 -1.30
N ASN A 61 -14.71 6.82 -1.04
CA ASN A 61 -15.68 7.89 -1.33
C ASN A 61 -16.11 8.65 -0.08
N ASN A 62 -15.83 8.10 1.11
CA ASN A 62 -16.12 8.72 2.39
C ASN A 62 -14.83 9.06 3.18
N VAL A 63 -14.91 10.01 4.10
CA VAL A 63 -13.77 10.44 4.95
C VAL A 63 -13.27 9.29 5.83
N ASP A 64 -14.17 8.46 6.36
CA ASP A 64 -13.79 7.29 7.17
C ASP A 64 -13.00 6.25 6.34
N GLU A 65 -13.47 5.97 5.12
CA GLU A 65 -12.79 5.08 4.17
C GLU A 65 -11.44 5.67 3.74
N TYR A 66 -11.32 7.00 3.67
CA TYR A 66 -10.08 7.69 3.32
C TYR A 66 -9.02 7.56 4.41
N VAL A 67 -9.42 7.64 5.68
CA VAL A 67 -8.51 7.40 6.81
C VAL A 67 -8.07 5.93 6.80
N GLU A 68 -8.98 4.99 6.57
CA GLU A 68 -8.66 3.56 6.48
C GLU A 68 -7.70 3.26 5.32
N PHE A 69 -7.93 3.86 4.16
CA PHE A 69 -7.04 3.78 3.00
C PHE A 69 -5.62 4.28 3.35
N ASN A 70 -5.49 5.42 4.02
CA ASN A 70 -4.19 5.98 4.41
C ASN A 70 -3.46 5.10 5.45
N VAL A 71 -4.19 4.51 6.40
CA VAL A 71 -3.61 3.56 7.35
C VAL A 71 -3.07 2.33 6.62
N ASN A 72 -3.81 1.81 5.64
CA ASN A 72 -3.39 0.67 4.84
C ASN A 72 -2.21 1.02 3.92
N LEU A 73 -2.22 2.20 3.31
CA LEU A 73 -1.09 2.72 2.53
C LEU A 73 0.20 2.78 3.35
N GLY A 74 0.12 3.28 4.59
CA GLY A 74 1.28 3.34 5.50
C GLY A 74 1.81 1.97 5.91
N LYS A 75 0.92 0.98 6.12
CA LYS A 75 1.33 -0.42 6.39
C LYS A 75 2.06 -1.04 5.20
N ILE A 76 1.50 -0.89 4.01
CA ILE A 76 2.07 -1.44 2.76
C ILE A 76 3.44 -0.81 2.49
N ASP A 77 3.58 0.50 2.71
CA ASP A 77 4.85 1.20 2.54
C ASP A 77 5.94 0.70 3.51
N ALA A 78 5.56 0.36 4.75
CA ALA A 78 6.48 -0.22 5.72
C ALA A 78 6.89 -1.67 5.37
N GLU A 79 6.02 -2.43 4.71
CA GLU A 79 6.28 -3.81 4.28
C GLU A 79 7.05 -3.90 2.96
N LEU A 80 7.01 -2.84 2.14
CA LEU A 80 7.64 -2.74 0.82
C LEU A 80 9.14 -3.10 0.81
N PRO A 81 9.99 -2.63 1.74
CA PRO A 81 11.40 -3.02 1.79
C PRO A 81 11.61 -4.53 2.02
N GLY A 82 10.73 -5.17 2.80
CA GLY A 82 10.77 -6.62 3.03
C GLY A 82 10.33 -7.42 1.80
N LEU A 83 9.34 -6.90 1.07
CA LEU A 83 8.90 -7.44 -0.21
C LEU A 83 9.97 -7.31 -1.30
N GLU A 84 10.66 -6.16 -1.35
CA GLU A 84 11.78 -5.89 -2.25
C GLU A 84 12.90 -6.91 -2.06
N LYS A 85 13.29 -7.17 -0.80
CA LYS A 85 14.33 -8.15 -0.48
C LYS A 85 13.96 -9.55 -0.98
N ARG A 86 12.74 -10.01 -0.73
CA ARG A 86 12.26 -11.33 -1.19
C ARG A 86 12.18 -11.40 -2.71
N TYR A 87 11.82 -10.31 -3.37
CA TYR A 87 11.84 -10.21 -4.82
C TYR A 87 13.26 -10.33 -5.39
N VAL A 88 14.25 -9.67 -4.78
CA VAL A 88 15.66 -9.79 -5.17
C VAL A 88 16.16 -11.24 -5.00
N GLU A 89 15.85 -11.90 -3.88
CA GLU A 89 16.19 -13.31 -3.66
C GLU A 89 15.59 -14.22 -4.76
N MET A 90 14.35 -13.96 -5.17
CA MET A 90 13.71 -14.67 -6.29
C MET A 90 14.41 -14.38 -7.62
N GLN A 91 14.78 -13.12 -7.87
CA GLN A 91 15.46 -12.73 -9.10
C GLN A 91 16.86 -13.35 -9.21
N GLU A 92 17.60 -13.46 -8.10
CA GLU A 92 18.86 -14.21 -8.06
C GLU A 92 18.67 -15.68 -8.46
N MET A 93 17.58 -16.33 -8.04
CA MET A 93 17.27 -17.70 -8.46
C MET A 93 16.98 -17.78 -9.96
N VAL A 94 16.27 -16.80 -10.53
CA VAL A 94 16.03 -16.72 -11.98
C VAL A 94 17.33 -16.49 -12.76
N ASP A 95 18.23 -15.67 -12.24
CA ASP A 95 19.54 -15.42 -12.84
C ASP A 95 20.42 -16.69 -12.84
N ILE A 96 20.41 -17.45 -11.74
CA ILE A 96 21.10 -18.76 -11.66
C ILE A 96 20.54 -19.71 -12.73
N ILE A 97 19.21 -19.79 -12.87
CA ILE A 97 18.58 -20.62 -13.90
C ILE A 97 19.07 -20.24 -15.30
N SER A 98 19.13 -18.94 -15.59
CA SER A 98 19.61 -18.42 -16.88
C SER A 98 21.09 -18.73 -17.12
N GLN A 99 21.95 -18.50 -16.12
CA GLN A 99 23.40 -18.71 -16.21
C GLN A 99 23.77 -20.19 -16.43
N TYR A 100 23.05 -21.11 -15.79
CA TYR A 100 23.28 -22.55 -15.92
C TYR A 100 22.51 -23.19 -17.10
N GLY A 101 21.78 -22.39 -17.88
CA GLY A 101 21.07 -22.86 -19.08
C GLY A 101 19.94 -23.85 -18.77
N ILE A 102 19.37 -23.77 -17.57
CA ILE A 102 18.25 -24.63 -17.18
C ILE A 102 17.04 -24.22 -18.01
N ARG A 103 16.45 -25.18 -18.75
CA ARG A 103 15.27 -24.90 -19.57
C ARG A 103 14.07 -24.69 -18.67
N VAL A 104 13.62 -23.45 -18.58
CA VAL A 104 12.35 -23.07 -17.97
C VAL A 104 11.29 -22.95 -19.06
N ASP A 105 10.09 -23.41 -18.74
CA ASP A 105 8.92 -23.24 -19.60
C ASP A 105 8.55 -21.75 -19.81
N ASN A 106 7.86 -21.47 -20.90
CA ASN A 106 7.48 -20.11 -21.30
C ASN A 106 6.48 -19.50 -20.31
N ASP A 107 5.60 -20.30 -19.73
CA ASP A 107 4.60 -19.87 -18.74
C ASP A 107 5.26 -19.35 -17.46
N ALA A 108 6.32 -20.01 -17.00
CA ALA A 108 7.08 -19.57 -15.84
C ALA A 108 7.82 -18.26 -16.10
N ARG A 109 8.41 -18.08 -17.29
CA ARG A 109 9.02 -16.79 -17.68
C ARG A 109 8.01 -15.66 -17.69
N LYS A 110 6.82 -15.92 -18.22
CA LYS A 110 5.72 -14.96 -18.19
C LYS A 110 5.33 -14.63 -16.75
N ALA A 111 5.18 -15.63 -15.89
CA ALA A 111 4.86 -15.41 -14.47
C ALA A 111 5.89 -14.49 -13.78
N PHE A 112 7.20 -14.69 -14.01
CA PHE A 112 8.26 -13.80 -13.49
C PHE A 112 8.12 -12.36 -13.99
N SER A 113 7.85 -12.18 -15.29
CA SER A 113 7.61 -10.87 -15.88
C SER A 113 6.35 -10.19 -15.33
N ASP A 114 5.28 -10.95 -15.12
CA ASP A 114 4.01 -10.45 -14.61
C ASP A 114 4.17 -9.93 -13.18
N LEU A 115 4.93 -10.60 -12.31
CA LEU A 115 5.23 -10.07 -10.96
C LEU A 115 6.07 -8.80 -11.00
N ALA A 116 7.08 -8.74 -11.88
CA ALA A 116 7.89 -7.53 -12.03
C ALA A 116 7.01 -6.33 -12.40
N SER A 117 6.03 -6.55 -13.29
CA SER A 117 5.03 -5.54 -13.64
C SER A 117 4.11 -5.20 -12.48
N ALA A 118 3.53 -6.20 -11.79
CA ALA A 118 2.62 -6.00 -10.66
C ALA A 118 3.28 -5.26 -9.48
N LYS A 119 4.56 -5.54 -9.22
CA LYS A 119 5.35 -4.83 -8.22
C LYS A 119 5.64 -3.39 -8.63
N SER A 120 5.99 -3.16 -9.90
CA SER A 120 6.17 -1.80 -10.43
C SER A 120 4.88 -0.98 -10.27
N GLN A 121 3.74 -1.59 -10.58
CA GLN A 121 2.42 -1.01 -10.36
C GLN A 121 2.17 -0.69 -8.89
N LEU A 122 2.52 -1.59 -7.96
CA LEU A 122 2.39 -1.36 -6.52
C LEU A 122 3.21 -0.15 -6.07
N ASN A 123 4.46 -0.04 -6.50
CA ASN A 123 5.32 1.12 -6.18
C ASN A 123 4.72 2.44 -6.69
N VAL A 124 4.20 2.45 -7.91
CA VAL A 124 3.52 3.61 -8.48
C VAL A 124 2.26 3.96 -7.69
N GLN A 125 1.45 2.97 -7.31
CA GLN A 125 0.24 3.21 -6.50
C GLN A 125 0.56 3.73 -5.11
N VAL A 126 1.58 3.20 -4.44
CA VAL A 126 2.03 3.69 -3.14
C VAL A 126 2.53 5.14 -3.24
N THR A 127 3.32 5.44 -4.26
CA THR A 127 3.86 6.80 -4.49
C THR A 127 2.73 7.80 -4.77
N ASN A 128 1.83 7.47 -5.69
CA ASN A 128 0.66 8.29 -6.00
C ASN A 128 -0.28 8.45 -4.80
N GLY A 129 -0.44 7.40 -3.99
CA GLY A 129 -1.22 7.44 -2.76
C GLY A 129 -0.65 8.43 -1.76
N LYS A 130 0.68 8.46 -1.58
CA LYS A 130 1.37 9.40 -0.69
C LYS A 130 1.25 10.85 -1.17
N GLU A 131 1.50 11.10 -2.45
CA GLU A 131 1.37 12.44 -3.04
C GLU A 131 -0.05 12.99 -2.89
N ARG A 132 -1.06 12.14 -3.07
CA ARG A 132 -2.46 12.49 -2.85
C ARG A 132 -2.76 12.73 -1.38
N ALA A 133 -2.29 11.86 -0.48
CA ALA A 133 -2.44 12.05 0.96
C ALA A 133 -1.91 13.40 1.43
N ASP A 134 -0.73 13.81 0.97
CA ASP A 134 -0.15 15.12 1.29
C ASP A 134 -0.97 16.28 0.69
N THR A 135 -1.46 16.11 -0.54
CA THR A 135 -2.27 17.13 -1.23
C THR A 135 -3.62 17.32 -0.55
N ASP A 136 -4.31 16.23 -0.25
CA ASP A 136 -5.62 16.22 0.41
C ASP A 136 -5.49 16.75 1.85
N ALA A 137 -4.46 16.35 2.60
CA ALA A 137 -4.19 16.90 3.92
C ALA A 137 -3.99 18.43 3.88
N SER A 138 -3.26 18.93 2.89
CA SER A 138 -3.08 20.37 2.66
C SER A 138 -4.40 21.07 2.29
N HIS A 139 -5.20 20.45 1.43
CA HIS A 139 -6.52 20.96 1.04
C HIS A 139 -7.50 20.99 2.22
N PHE A 140 -7.60 19.91 2.99
CA PHE A 140 -8.43 19.84 4.19
C PHE A 140 -7.98 20.84 5.26
N SER A 141 -6.67 21.02 5.45
CA SER A 141 -6.15 22.02 6.40
C SER A 141 -6.58 23.43 6.00
N ARG A 142 -6.50 23.78 4.71
CA ARG A 142 -6.95 25.09 4.20
C ARG A 142 -8.46 25.28 4.29
N ALA A 143 -9.24 24.24 3.98
CA ALA A 143 -10.69 24.28 4.10
C ALA A 143 -11.09 24.51 5.57
N LEU A 144 -10.50 23.77 6.51
CA LEU A 144 -10.73 23.96 7.94
C LEU A 144 -10.30 25.35 8.43
N GLU A 145 -9.17 25.88 7.97
CA GLU A 145 -8.73 27.25 8.31
C GLU A 145 -9.71 28.33 7.83
N SER A 146 -10.46 28.07 6.74
CA SER A 146 -11.51 28.96 6.24
C SER A 146 -12.84 28.77 6.97
N ASP A 147 -13.23 27.52 7.22
CA ASP A 147 -14.54 27.16 7.76
C ASP A 147 -14.62 27.43 9.27
N ILE A 148 -13.54 27.26 10.03
CA ILE A 148 -13.48 27.53 11.48
C ILE A 148 -13.83 29.00 11.81
N PRO A 149 -13.22 30.03 11.19
CA PRO A 149 -13.58 31.41 11.47
C PRO A 149 -14.98 31.78 10.96
N GLU A 150 -15.46 31.16 9.88
CA GLU A 150 -16.84 31.34 9.42
C GLU A 150 -17.84 30.75 10.44
N LEU A 151 -17.55 29.57 10.98
CA LEU A 151 -18.34 28.95 12.04
C LEU A 151 -18.27 29.76 13.34
N ASP A 152 -17.10 30.24 13.75
CA ASP A 152 -16.93 31.09 14.95
C ASP A 152 -17.68 32.43 14.79
N SER A 153 -17.66 33.02 13.60
CA SER A 153 -18.45 34.21 13.27
C SER A 153 -19.96 33.92 13.36
N ARG A 154 -20.42 32.80 12.81
CA ARG A 154 -21.83 32.37 12.89
C ARG A 154 -22.25 32.07 14.32
N VAL A 155 -21.41 31.40 15.12
CA VAL A 155 -21.67 31.13 16.54
C VAL A 155 -21.75 32.43 17.32
N LYS A 156 -20.84 33.39 17.10
CA LYS A 156 -20.89 34.71 17.73
C LYS A 156 -22.10 35.53 17.29
N ASP A 157 -22.52 35.42 16.04
CA ASP A 157 -23.71 36.09 15.54
C ASP A 157 -24.99 35.52 16.17
N GLN A 158 -25.09 34.19 16.27
CA GLN A 158 -26.17 33.52 17.00
C GLN A 158 -26.13 33.84 18.50
N GLN A 159 -24.96 33.92 19.12
CA GLN A 159 -24.79 34.32 20.52
C GLN A 159 -25.25 35.77 20.76
N LYS A 160 -24.91 36.70 19.87
CA LYS A 160 -25.41 38.09 19.91
C LYS A 160 -26.94 38.18 19.72
N ARG A 161 -27.50 37.35 18.84
CA ARG A 161 -28.96 37.25 18.65
C ARG A 161 -29.67 36.71 19.90
N LEU A 162 -29.02 35.83 20.65
CA LEU A 162 -29.52 35.33 21.94
C LEU A 162 -29.35 36.34 23.08
N GLU A 163 -28.33 37.20 23.03
CA GLU A 163 -28.08 38.28 24.00
C GLU A 163 -28.91 39.55 23.74
N THR A 164 -29.78 39.54 22.72
CA THR A 164 -30.67 40.67 22.41
C THR A 164 -31.72 40.84 23.54
N PRO A 165 -32.08 42.08 23.97
CA PRO A 165 -32.77 42.34 25.24
C PRO A 165 -34.16 41.70 25.40
N ASP A 166 -34.73 41.12 24.35
CA ASP A 166 -36.03 40.45 24.39
C ASP A 166 -36.00 39.11 25.17
N PHE A 167 -34.83 38.50 25.37
CA PHE A 167 -34.69 37.24 26.13
C PHE A 167 -34.33 37.42 27.62
N SER A 168 -33.81 38.59 28.01
CA SER A 168 -33.38 38.90 29.39
C SER A 168 -34.41 39.70 30.20
N ASP A 169 -35.39 40.32 29.54
CA ASP A 169 -36.50 41.04 30.19
C ASP A 169 -37.58 40.07 30.69
N THR A 170 -37.59 39.83 32.00
CA THR A 170 -38.61 39.04 32.70
C THR A 170 -40.05 39.61 32.57
N GLU A 171 -40.21 40.86 32.14
CA GLU A 171 -41.52 41.48 31.89
C GLU A 171 -42.13 41.11 30.52
N LYS A 172 -41.33 40.90 29.48
CA LYS A 172 -41.82 40.49 28.14
C LYS A 172 -42.13 38.99 28.04
N MET A 173 -41.64 38.21 29.00
CA MET A 173 -42.02 36.81 29.20
C MET A 173 -43.40 36.62 29.85
N SER A 174 -44.23 37.64 30.10
CA SER A 174 -45.54 37.48 30.80
C SER A 174 -46.79 37.97 30.04
N GLY A 175 -46.69 38.35 28.76
CA GLY A 175 -47.83 38.87 27.97
C GLY A 175 -47.83 38.48 26.48
N GLU A 176 -48.65 39.16 25.68
CA GLU A 176 -48.90 38.95 24.23
C GLU A 176 -47.62 38.80 23.36
N ASN A 177 -46.48 39.28 23.84
CA ASN A 177 -45.18 39.17 23.16
C ASN A 177 -44.51 37.79 23.26
N ARG A 178 -45.03 36.83 24.05
CA ARG A 178 -44.52 35.44 24.12
C ARG A 178 -44.53 34.72 22.77
N HIS A 179 -45.49 34.99 21.90
CA HIS A 179 -45.57 34.35 20.58
C HIS A 179 -44.44 34.79 19.65
N GLY A 180 -43.99 36.05 19.73
CA GLY A 180 -42.85 36.53 18.94
C GLY A 180 -41.53 35.90 19.39
N VAL A 181 -41.35 35.74 20.70
CA VAL A 181 -40.16 35.08 21.29
C VAL A 181 -40.11 33.59 20.95
N LEU A 182 -41.25 32.88 20.99
CA LEU A 182 -41.34 31.47 20.61
C LEU A 182 -41.16 31.24 19.10
N ALA A 183 -41.60 32.18 18.25
CA ALA A 183 -41.37 32.12 16.81
C ALA A 183 -39.88 32.30 16.46
N LEU A 184 -39.20 33.25 17.10
CA LEU A 184 -37.76 33.45 16.97
C LEU A 184 -36.95 32.24 17.48
N LEU A 185 -37.36 31.61 18.59
CA LEU A 185 -36.71 30.39 19.08
C LEU A 185 -36.89 29.20 18.14
N LYS A 186 -38.06 29.03 17.52
CA LYS A 186 -38.27 28.00 16.49
C LYS A 186 -37.45 28.25 15.24
N GLU A 187 -37.29 29.51 14.85
CA GLU A 187 -36.46 29.89 13.70
C GLU A 187 -34.96 29.67 13.98
N ILE A 188 -34.51 29.92 15.22
CA ILE A 188 -33.16 29.60 15.66
C ILE A 188 -32.96 28.07 15.71
N GLU A 189 -33.93 27.31 16.22
CA GLU A 189 -33.87 25.84 16.26
C GLU A 189 -33.83 25.21 14.85
N GLU A 190 -34.62 25.73 13.90
CA GLU A 190 -34.58 25.32 12.49
C GLU A 190 -33.23 25.62 11.82
N ASN A 191 -32.63 26.78 12.13
CA ASN A 191 -31.33 27.15 11.59
C ASN A 191 -30.18 26.35 12.20
N VAL A 192 -30.31 25.89 13.45
CA VAL A 192 -29.35 24.99 14.09
C VAL A 192 -29.50 23.56 13.58
N LYS A 193 -30.71 23.09 13.24
CA LYS A 193 -30.94 21.74 12.66
C LYS A 193 -30.56 21.60 11.19
N LYS A 194 -30.43 22.71 10.46
CA LYS A 194 -30.00 22.74 9.05
C LYS A 194 -28.49 22.89 8.86
N ALA A 195 -27.75 23.12 9.94
CA ALA A 195 -26.29 23.06 9.97
C ALA A 195 -25.82 21.64 10.29
#